data_AF-A0AAW0PLD7-F1
#
_entry.id   AF-A0AAW0PLD7-F1
#
_cell.length_a   1.000
_cell.length_b   1.000
_cell.length_c   1.000
_cell.angle_alpha   90.00
_cell.angle_beta   90.00
_cell.angle_gamma   90.00
#
_symmetry.space_group_name_H-M   'P 1'
#
loop_
_entity.id
_entity.type
_entity.pdbx_description
1 polymer ?
#
loop_
_entity_poly.entity_id
_entity_poly.type
_entity_poly.pdbx_seq_one_letter_code
_entity_poly.pdbx_strand_id
1 'polypeptide(L)'
;MRIFHSVCLPKYVFPVLSRWTGCYAAFLCLVLTLARAEDECPVSCVCSRDSGTVTCRDGEDSGEVPVDLPEWTSNLIIQGKNMSTLRRGVFVDNTTELEITTLCLSYNGIQTIEPYAFLGLSHLHLLDLSHNRLESISARALVGLPQLRSLYLNYSVLPEAVTQLSSALSSQTLANLYRLDLAGNRLKSIPLETFDSFNLHILVLVNNSFENVVRENVSGLYQQRHMRVYLALNPFRCNCDLEAFYYWLKNSSQCPDVGRLVCSEPENKRGALVERLRAEDVDCNLENLEAVSYVFLGIVLALIGVVFLMVLYLNRGGIKRWLNNIREACRDQMEIYHYRYEQDSDPRLANVAVRLSQTCPSSLPPRQVNDLIQPSASVRAESTCSSTGLSTSKLTTCPSQTAATVAATDSRGRFERGSGDQSECSPALCDYVHLKLLQHHSPSWLLHRGLPNFLSWSLMASPPTHNRSSRPEDDEDDPVDRMITRTGCSEQHYAVQECMAEHQDWRLCQKQVQTFKDCMSSFQRARKEQLQKQLSKDTQTSTS
;
A
#
# COMPACT_ATOMS: atom_id res chain seq x y z
N MET A 1 111.38 -11.82 55.28
CA MET A 1 112.67 -12.52 55.49
C MET A 1 112.67 -13.80 54.65
N ARG A 2 113.81 -14.50 54.51
CA ARG A 2 114.00 -15.77 53.77
C ARG A 2 112.97 -16.84 54.22
N ILE A 3 112.29 -17.64 53.36
CA ILE A 3 112.67 -18.55 52.24
C ILE A 3 112.86 -20.02 52.71
N PHE A 4 112.30 -20.98 51.95
CA PHE A 4 112.49 -22.45 51.96
C PHE A 4 111.98 -23.29 53.17
N HIS A 5 111.63 -24.59 53.06
CA HIS A 5 111.09 -25.42 51.93
C HIS A 5 110.63 -26.82 52.42
N SER A 6 109.54 -27.39 51.89
CA SER A 6 109.25 -28.84 51.65
C SER A 6 107.81 -28.98 51.09
N VAL A 7 107.45 -29.66 49.97
CA VAL A 7 107.81 -31.00 49.42
C VAL A 7 107.08 -32.13 50.17
N CYS A 8 106.20 -32.97 49.58
CA CYS A 8 105.66 -33.01 48.21
C CYS A 8 104.27 -33.71 48.10
N LEU A 9 103.50 -33.32 47.06
CA LEU A 9 102.50 -34.01 46.20
C LEU A 9 102.01 -35.46 46.50
N PRO A 10 100.77 -35.87 46.07
CA PRO A 10 100.14 -35.46 44.79
C PRO A 10 98.62 -35.10 44.74
N LYS A 11 98.29 -34.33 43.68
CA LYS A 11 97.05 -34.27 42.84
C LYS A 11 95.80 -35.05 43.34
N TYR A 12 94.59 -34.50 43.36
CA TYR A 12 93.77 -34.16 42.17
C TYR A 12 92.54 -33.27 42.50
N VAL A 13 92.30 -32.22 41.68
CA VAL A 13 90.99 -31.63 41.25
C VAL A 13 90.02 -30.99 42.28
N PHE A 14 89.87 -29.66 42.16
CA PHE A 14 88.67 -28.85 42.50
C PHE A 14 87.62 -28.92 41.35
N PRO A 15 86.35 -28.46 41.50
CA PRO A 15 85.52 -28.32 42.72
C PRO A 15 84.12 -28.98 42.56
N VAL A 16 83.44 -29.30 43.67
CA VAL A 16 82.05 -29.83 43.65
C VAL A 16 81.11 -28.95 44.50
N LEU A 17 80.83 -27.72 44.04
CA LEU A 17 79.90 -26.82 44.74
C LEU A 17 79.16 -25.78 43.85
N SER A 18 79.33 -25.80 42.52
CA SER A 18 78.65 -24.87 41.59
C SER A 18 77.55 -25.51 40.71
N ARG A 19 77.39 -26.84 40.72
CA ARG A 19 76.36 -27.52 39.90
C ARG A 19 74.95 -27.42 40.49
N TRP A 20 74.79 -27.55 41.81
CA TRP A 20 73.47 -27.60 42.44
C TRP A 20 72.74 -26.25 42.41
N THR A 21 73.45 -25.13 42.56
CA THR A 21 72.87 -23.78 42.42
C THR A 21 72.44 -23.51 40.98
N GLY A 22 73.23 -23.93 39.97
CA GLY A 22 72.85 -23.87 38.57
C GLY A 22 71.60 -24.70 38.26
N CYS A 23 71.52 -25.92 38.76
CA CYS A 23 70.32 -26.78 38.58
C CYS A 23 69.09 -26.25 39.33
N TYR A 24 69.23 -25.72 40.55
CA TYR A 24 68.11 -25.08 41.25
C TYR A 24 67.66 -23.79 40.57
N ALA A 25 68.58 -22.94 40.10
CA ALA A 25 68.22 -21.73 39.35
C ALA A 25 67.57 -22.09 38.00
N ALA A 26 68.07 -23.10 37.29
CA ALA A 26 67.47 -23.58 36.05
C ALA A 26 66.10 -24.24 36.27
N PHE A 27 65.91 -25.02 37.34
CA PHE A 27 64.61 -25.63 37.66
C PHE A 27 63.61 -24.60 38.19
N LEU A 28 64.04 -23.64 39.02
CA LEU A 28 63.18 -22.52 39.45
C LEU A 28 62.82 -21.63 38.26
N CYS A 29 63.76 -21.36 37.34
CA CYS A 29 63.48 -20.63 36.11
C CYS A 29 62.52 -21.43 35.20
N LEU A 30 62.72 -22.74 35.03
CA LEU A 30 61.83 -23.62 34.26
C LEU A 30 60.41 -23.62 34.87
N VAL A 31 60.29 -23.70 36.19
CA VAL A 31 59.01 -23.60 36.92
C VAL A 31 58.40 -22.20 36.80
N LEU A 32 59.21 -21.13 36.81
CA LEU A 32 58.77 -19.75 36.59
C LEU A 32 58.46 -19.43 35.11
N THR A 33 58.89 -20.25 34.15
CA THR A 33 58.46 -20.18 32.74
C THR A 33 57.25 -21.08 32.47
N LEU A 34 57.13 -22.22 33.15
CA LEU A 34 55.95 -23.09 33.09
C LEU A 34 54.75 -22.43 33.79
N ALA A 35 54.97 -21.77 34.94
CA ALA A 35 54.02 -20.85 35.58
C ALA A 35 53.94 -19.47 34.88
N ARG A 36 54.27 -19.42 33.59
CA ARG A 36 54.17 -18.25 32.71
C ARG A 36 53.74 -18.64 31.28
N ALA A 37 53.18 -19.84 31.12
CA ALA A 37 52.37 -20.24 29.97
C ALA A 37 50.89 -19.87 30.18
N GLU A 38 50.63 -18.81 30.94
CA GLU A 38 49.29 -18.27 31.22
C GLU A 38 49.24 -16.80 30.74
N ASP A 39 48.12 -16.42 30.12
CA ASP A 39 47.68 -15.05 29.84
C ASP A 39 48.48 -14.21 28.81
N GLU A 40 48.81 -14.79 27.64
CA GLU A 40 49.03 -13.97 26.44
C GLU A 40 47.66 -13.52 25.88
N CYS A 41 47.25 -12.30 26.25
CA CYS A 41 46.08 -11.62 25.69
C CYS A 41 46.41 -11.02 24.31
N PRO A 42 45.52 -11.11 23.30
CA PRO A 42 45.78 -10.53 21.98
C PRO A 42 46.05 -9.01 22.02
N VAL A 43 47.02 -8.55 21.25
CA VAL A 43 47.55 -7.17 21.31
C VAL A 43 46.56 -6.04 20.97
N SER A 44 45.39 -6.35 20.39
CA SER A 44 44.29 -5.37 20.17
C SER A 44 43.04 -5.62 21.04
N CYS A 45 43.21 -6.39 22.13
CA CYS A 45 42.15 -6.75 23.06
C CYS A 45 42.54 -6.47 24.52
N VAL A 46 41.53 -6.32 25.36
CA VAL A 46 41.65 -6.21 26.82
C VAL A 46 40.99 -7.44 27.43
N CYS A 47 41.78 -8.25 28.13
CA CYS A 47 41.34 -9.51 28.72
C CYS A 47 41.15 -9.36 30.24
N SER A 48 40.04 -9.87 30.76
CA SER A 48 39.67 -9.86 32.19
C SER A 48 39.32 -11.29 32.61
N ARG A 49 40.29 -11.97 33.25
CA ARG A 49 40.18 -13.38 33.65
C ARG A 49 39.07 -13.60 34.69
N ASP A 50 38.91 -12.69 35.65
CA ASP A 50 37.90 -12.75 36.72
C ASP A 50 36.45 -12.80 36.20
N SER A 51 36.21 -12.27 35.00
CA SER A 51 34.89 -12.28 34.32
C SER A 51 34.88 -13.10 33.03
N GLY A 52 35.94 -13.87 32.75
CA GLY A 52 36.12 -14.63 31.51
C GLY A 52 35.93 -13.79 30.24
N THR A 53 36.22 -12.49 30.28
CA THR A 53 35.83 -11.53 29.24
C THR A 53 37.02 -11.04 28.43
N VAL A 54 36.92 -11.11 27.10
CA VAL A 54 37.88 -10.52 26.15
C VAL A 54 37.18 -9.45 25.33
N THR A 55 37.67 -8.21 25.40
CA THR A 55 37.11 -7.05 24.69
C THR A 55 38.10 -6.51 23.67
N CYS A 56 37.81 -6.70 22.39
CA CYS A 56 38.64 -6.26 21.27
C CYS A 56 38.06 -5.00 20.63
N ARG A 57 38.92 -4.02 20.38
CA ARG A 57 38.58 -2.73 19.75
C ARG A 57 39.56 -2.42 18.63
N ASP A 58 39.20 -1.44 17.81
CA ASP A 58 39.99 -0.75 16.79
C ASP A 58 41.52 -0.93 16.93
N GLY A 59 42.11 -1.50 15.89
CA GLY A 59 43.55 -1.58 15.66
C GLY A 59 43.79 -1.46 14.15
N GLU A 60 45.00 -1.15 13.72
CA GLU A 60 45.28 -0.78 12.32
C GLU A 60 45.07 -1.94 11.32
N ASP A 61 45.21 -3.21 11.77
CA ASP A 61 44.93 -4.39 10.94
C ASP A 61 43.43 -4.74 10.85
N SER A 62 43.03 -5.12 9.63
CA SER A 62 41.66 -5.07 9.15
C SER A 62 40.81 -6.30 9.46
N GLY A 63 39.63 -6.07 10.03
CA GLY A 63 38.40 -6.84 9.73
C GLY A 63 38.32 -8.33 10.08
N GLU A 64 39.35 -8.94 10.67
CA GLU A 64 39.36 -10.37 11.02
C GLU A 64 39.28 -10.59 12.56
N VAL A 65 38.82 -11.78 12.97
CA VAL A 65 38.68 -12.18 14.37
C VAL A 65 40.07 -12.55 14.93
N PRO A 66 40.43 -12.20 16.18
CA PRO A 66 41.70 -12.63 16.76
C PRO A 66 41.78 -14.17 16.81
N VAL A 67 42.88 -14.73 16.31
CA VAL A 67 43.09 -16.19 16.24
C VAL A 67 43.42 -16.75 17.63
N ASP A 68 44.25 -16.06 18.39
CA ASP A 68 44.83 -16.53 19.66
C ASP A 68 43.96 -16.15 20.88
N LEU A 69 42.73 -16.67 20.97
CA LEU A 69 41.86 -16.43 22.13
C LEU A 69 42.22 -17.35 23.32
N PRO A 70 42.35 -16.83 24.56
CA PRO A 70 42.60 -17.66 25.74
C PRO A 70 41.49 -18.69 25.98
N GLU A 71 41.84 -19.93 26.32
CA GLU A 71 40.89 -21.04 26.56
C GLU A 71 39.77 -20.69 27.54
N TRP A 72 40.05 -19.84 28.54
CA TRP A 72 39.09 -19.40 29.56
C TRP A 72 38.04 -18.37 29.07
N THR A 73 38.06 -17.97 27.80
CA THR A 73 37.20 -16.93 27.23
C THR A 73 35.74 -17.38 27.13
N SER A 74 34.92 -17.02 28.12
CA SER A 74 33.47 -17.28 28.11
C SER A 74 32.63 -16.15 27.52
N ASN A 75 33.18 -14.93 27.42
CA ASN A 75 32.52 -13.74 26.89
C ASN A 75 33.45 -12.98 25.92
N LEU A 76 33.11 -12.96 24.63
CA LEU A 76 33.87 -12.26 23.59
C LEU A 76 33.09 -11.03 23.09
N ILE A 77 33.73 -9.86 23.16
CA ILE A 77 33.17 -8.59 22.69
C ILE A 77 34.11 -8.02 21.63
N ILE A 78 33.63 -7.83 20.41
CA ILE A 78 34.34 -7.18 19.31
C ILE A 78 33.51 -5.98 18.85
N GLN A 79 34.10 -4.79 18.82
CA GLN A 79 33.40 -3.56 18.40
C GLN A 79 34.32 -2.67 17.54
N GLY A 80 33.72 -2.02 16.54
CA GLY A 80 34.36 -0.99 15.70
C GLY A 80 35.22 -1.49 14.52
N LYS A 81 35.53 -2.80 14.46
CA LYS A 81 36.54 -3.40 13.55
C LYS A 81 36.26 -3.34 12.02
N ASN A 82 35.21 -2.65 11.58
CA ASN A 82 34.78 -2.51 10.16
C ASN A 82 34.78 -3.86 9.40
N MET A 83 34.23 -4.89 10.04
CA MET A 83 34.21 -6.27 9.59
C MET A 83 33.02 -6.49 8.66
N SER A 84 33.20 -6.29 7.36
CA SER A 84 32.10 -6.36 6.37
C SER A 84 31.51 -7.77 6.19
N THR A 85 32.31 -8.82 6.34
CA THR A 85 31.88 -10.20 6.07
C THR A 85 32.29 -11.13 7.21
N LEU A 86 31.30 -11.76 7.86
CA LEU A 86 31.54 -12.92 8.71
C LEU A 86 31.71 -14.17 7.82
N ARG A 87 32.96 -14.59 7.64
CA ARG A 87 33.31 -15.76 6.83
C ARG A 87 32.92 -17.07 7.52
N ARG A 88 32.76 -18.14 6.72
CA ARG A 88 32.49 -19.50 7.18
C ARG A 88 33.55 -19.96 8.19
N GLY A 89 33.09 -20.42 9.36
CA GLY A 89 33.95 -21.04 10.38
C GLY A 89 34.99 -20.11 11.00
N VAL A 90 34.75 -18.80 11.04
CA VAL A 90 35.70 -17.80 11.58
C VAL A 90 35.96 -17.94 13.09
N PHE A 91 35.20 -18.79 13.78
CA PHE A 91 35.37 -19.17 15.19
C PHE A 91 35.80 -20.64 15.37
N VAL A 92 36.33 -21.29 14.33
CA VAL A 92 36.92 -22.63 14.40
C VAL A 92 38.45 -22.49 14.39
N ASP A 93 39.07 -22.62 15.56
CA ASP A 93 40.51 -22.92 15.64
C ASP A 93 40.77 -24.44 15.60
N ASN A 94 41.99 -24.84 15.26
CA ASN A 94 42.42 -26.24 15.19
C ASN A 94 42.76 -26.87 16.56
N THR A 95 42.87 -26.11 17.65
CA THR A 95 43.43 -26.63 18.92
C THR A 95 42.38 -27.04 19.97
N THR A 96 41.30 -26.28 20.16
CA THR A 96 40.20 -26.59 21.12
C THR A 96 38.83 -26.07 20.64
N GLU A 97 37.72 -26.70 21.08
CA GLU A 97 36.40 -26.05 21.00
C GLU A 97 36.34 -24.85 21.97
N LEU A 98 36.01 -23.66 21.46
CA LEU A 98 35.89 -22.44 22.27
C LEU A 98 34.61 -22.46 23.11
N GLU A 99 34.74 -22.49 24.44
CA GLU A 99 33.61 -22.46 25.40
C GLU A 99 32.93 -21.05 25.53
N ILE A 100 32.89 -20.29 24.44
CA ILE A 100 32.29 -18.95 24.42
C ILE A 100 30.77 -19.05 24.60
N THR A 101 30.27 -18.47 25.68
CA THR A 101 28.84 -18.42 26.03
C THR A 101 28.13 -17.15 25.56
N THR A 102 28.89 -16.05 25.42
CA THR A 102 28.40 -14.73 24.97
C THR A 102 29.30 -14.19 23.87
N LEU A 103 28.70 -13.84 22.72
CA LEU A 103 29.40 -13.22 21.59
C LEU A 103 28.69 -11.92 21.20
N CYS A 104 29.37 -10.79 21.41
CA CYS A 104 28.91 -9.47 21.00
C CYS A 104 29.73 -8.99 19.80
N LEU A 105 29.06 -8.82 18.66
CA LEU A 105 29.58 -8.31 17.40
C LEU A 105 28.83 -7.01 17.00
N SER A 106 28.32 -6.27 17.98
CA SER A 106 27.58 -5.02 17.77
C SER A 106 28.44 -3.94 17.12
N TYR A 107 27.84 -3.09 16.29
CA TYR A 107 28.49 -1.92 15.67
C TYR A 107 29.78 -2.22 14.87
N ASN A 108 29.91 -3.41 14.25
CA ASN A 108 31.08 -3.75 13.43
C ASN A 108 30.93 -3.44 11.93
N GLY A 109 29.73 -3.08 11.46
CA GLY A 109 29.48 -2.80 10.05
C GLY A 109 29.27 -4.03 9.18
N ILE A 110 28.94 -5.18 9.77
CA ILE A 110 28.75 -6.45 9.06
C ILE A 110 27.62 -6.32 8.03
N GLN A 111 27.91 -6.70 6.79
CA GLN A 111 27.02 -6.70 5.62
C GLN A 111 26.64 -8.12 5.18
N THR A 112 27.58 -9.07 5.24
CA THR A 112 27.37 -10.45 4.79
C THR A 112 27.68 -11.45 5.90
N ILE A 113 26.81 -12.46 6.08
CA ILE A 113 27.08 -13.63 6.93
C ILE A 113 27.06 -14.91 6.08
N GLU A 114 28.22 -15.53 5.93
CA GLU A 114 28.42 -16.74 5.13
C GLU A 114 27.78 -17.99 5.76
N PRO A 115 27.56 -19.07 4.97
CA PRO A 115 27.13 -20.36 5.50
C PRO A 115 28.07 -20.87 6.61
N TYR A 116 27.53 -21.29 7.74
CA TYR A 116 28.28 -21.83 8.88
C TYR A 116 29.31 -20.85 9.49
N ALA A 117 29.04 -19.54 9.47
CA ALA A 117 29.94 -18.53 10.06
C ALA A 117 30.24 -18.79 11.55
N PHE A 118 29.22 -19.18 12.33
CA PHE A 118 29.32 -19.44 13.76
C PHE A 118 29.57 -20.92 14.13
N LEU A 119 30.12 -21.70 13.20
CA LEU A 119 30.54 -23.07 13.50
C LEU A 119 31.66 -23.07 14.57
N GLY A 120 31.66 -24.07 15.45
CA GLY A 120 32.58 -24.16 16.60
C GLY A 120 32.00 -23.61 17.91
N LEU A 121 31.02 -22.69 17.84
CA LEU A 121 30.42 -22.05 19.02
C LEU A 121 29.29 -22.88 19.65
N SER A 122 29.60 -24.14 19.97
CA SER A 122 28.66 -25.16 20.47
C SER A 122 27.92 -24.76 21.76
N HIS A 123 28.57 -23.98 22.62
CA HIS A 123 28.09 -23.55 23.94
C HIS A 123 27.47 -22.14 23.98
N LEU A 124 27.32 -21.48 22.83
CA LEU A 124 26.88 -20.09 22.77
C LEU A 124 25.41 -19.93 23.21
N HIS A 125 25.18 -19.11 24.23
CA HIS A 125 23.86 -18.79 24.76
C HIS A 125 23.32 -17.43 24.27
N LEU A 126 24.20 -16.45 24.02
CA LEU A 126 23.84 -15.12 23.55
C LEU A 126 24.70 -14.71 22.35
N LEU A 127 24.03 -14.33 21.25
CA LEU A 127 24.62 -13.72 20.07
C LEU A 127 24.01 -12.33 19.86
N ASP A 128 24.86 -11.31 19.89
CA ASP A 128 24.48 -9.93 19.60
C ASP A 128 25.14 -9.46 18.30
N LEU A 129 24.31 -9.26 17.28
CA LEU A 129 24.65 -8.75 15.96
C LEU A 129 24.03 -7.36 15.73
N SER A 130 23.62 -6.64 16.79
CA SER A 130 22.92 -5.35 16.71
C SER A 130 23.73 -4.23 16.04
N HIS A 131 23.02 -3.24 15.47
CA HIS A 131 23.59 -2.07 14.82
C HIS A 131 24.63 -2.38 13.71
N ASN A 132 24.42 -3.47 12.98
CA ASN A 132 25.15 -3.82 11.76
C ASN A 132 24.35 -3.39 10.51
N ARG A 133 24.70 -3.88 9.31
CA ARG A 133 24.05 -3.49 8.04
C ARG A 133 23.90 -4.68 7.10
N LEU A 134 23.25 -5.74 7.60
CA LEU A 134 23.11 -7.02 6.92
C LEU A 134 22.31 -6.87 5.62
N GLU A 135 23.03 -6.96 4.50
CA GLU A 135 22.56 -7.00 3.11
C GLU A 135 22.36 -8.46 2.67
N SER A 136 23.18 -9.39 3.18
CA SER A 136 23.10 -10.82 2.87
C SER A 136 23.27 -11.70 4.11
N ILE A 137 22.36 -12.66 4.29
CA ILE A 137 22.36 -13.63 5.39
C ILE A 137 22.14 -15.01 4.79
N SER A 138 23.13 -15.91 4.87
CA SER A 138 22.92 -17.28 4.40
C SER A 138 21.81 -17.98 5.19
N ALA A 139 20.96 -18.75 4.50
CA ALA A 139 20.04 -19.71 5.12
C ALA A 139 20.72 -20.72 6.07
N ARG A 140 22.06 -20.85 6.00
CA ARG A 140 22.88 -21.67 6.89
C ARG A 140 23.83 -20.86 7.78
N ALA A 141 23.66 -19.54 7.89
CA ALA A 141 24.51 -18.67 8.68
C ALA A 141 24.58 -19.08 10.17
N LEU A 142 23.42 -19.37 10.75
CA LEU A 142 23.24 -19.71 12.17
C LEU A 142 23.34 -21.23 12.46
N VAL A 143 23.83 -22.03 11.52
CA VAL A 143 24.11 -23.46 11.76
C VAL A 143 25.36 -23.59 12.63
N GLY A 144 25.25 -24.37 13.72
CA GLY A 144 26.34 -24.59 14.69
C GLY A 144 26.04 -24.04 16.10
N LEU A 145 24.86 -23.45 16.31
CA LEU A 145 24.48 -22.75 17.55
C LEU A 145 23.37 -23.47 18.36
N PRO A 146 23.55 -24.75 18.77
CA PRO A 146 22.48 -25.56 19.35
C PRO A 146 21.98 -25.07 20.72
N GLN A 147 22.80 -24.33 21.47
CA GLN A 147 22.45 -23.80 22.80
C GLN A 147 21.93 -22.35 22.77
N LEU A 148 21.78 -21.72 21.60
CA LEU A 148 21.47 -20.29 21.52
C LEU A 148 20.09 -19.96 22.11
N ARG A 149 20.08 -19.09 23.13
CA ARG A 149 18.85 -18.66 23.83
C ARG A 149 18.45 -17.24 23.49
N SER A 150 19.41 -16.34 23.22
CA SER A 150 19.13 -14.95 22.89
C SER A 150 19.86 -14.51 21.62
N LEU A 151 19.10 -14.05 20.63
CA LEU A 151 19.62 -13.47 19.39
C LEU A 151 19.16 -12.01 19.27
N TYR A 152 20.13 -11.09 19.20
CA TYR A 152 19.88 -9.66 18.99
C TYR A 152 20.31 -9.25 17.59
N LEU A 153 19.35 -8.71 16.82
CA LEU A 153 19.51 -8.24 15.45
C LEU A 153 18.90 -6.84 15.28
N ASN A 154 18.76 -6.09 16.37
CA ASN A 154 18.12 -4.77 16.35
C ASN A 154 18.94 -3.73 15.56
N TYR A 155 18.27 -3.00 14.67
CA TYR A 155 18.85 -2.06 13.71
C TYR A 155 19.99 -2.67 12.87
N SER A 156 19.86 -3.94 12.45
CA SER A 156 20.89 -4.66 11.70
C SER A 156 20.44 -5.20 10.35
N VAL A 157 19.15 -5.43 10.11
CA VAL A 157 18.68 -6.13 8.90
C VAL A 157 18.14 -5.11 7.89
N LEU A 158 18.68 -5.11 6.67
CA LEU A 158 18.20 -4.28 5.57
C LEU A 158 17.07 -5.00 4.79
N PRO A 159 16.19 -4.28 4.07
CA PRO A 159 14.99 -4.86 3.44
C PRO A 159 15.26 -6.06 2.52
N GLU A 160 16.41 -6.06 1.83
CA GLU A 160 16.83 -7.12 0.90
C GLU A 160 17.17 -8.43 1.62
N ALA A 161 17.70 -8.36 2.84
CA ALA A 161 18.03 -9.52 3.67
C ALA A 161 16.81 -10.13 4.40
N VAL A 162 15.65 -9.46 4.41
CA VAL A 162 14.47 -9.90 5.20
C VAL A 162 13.91 -11.24 4.74
N THR A 163 13.92 -11.52 3.43
CA THR A 163 13.50 -12.82 2.88
C THR A 163 14.45 -13.94 3.29
N GLN A 164 15.75 -13.64 3.31
CA GLN A 164 16.82 -14.56 3.66
C GLN A 164 16.81 -14.86 5.18
N LEU A 165 16.54 -13.84 6.00
CA LEU A 165 16.44 -13.94 7.46
C LEU A 165 15.47 -15.05 7.90
N SER A 166 14.28 -15.13 7.30
CA SER A 166 13.28 -16.18 7.61
C SER A 166 13.86 -17.60 7.46
N SER A 167 14.66 -17.83 6.41
CA SER A 167 15.31 -19.12 6.16
C SER A 167 16.50 -19.39 7.11
N ALA A 168 17.23 -18.34 7.52
CA ALA A 168 18.35 -18.45 8.46
C ALA A 168 17.87 -18.70 9.90
N LEU A 169 16.71 -18.16 10.27
CA LEU A 169 16.04 -18.36 11.55
C LEU A 169 15.33 -19.72 11.69
N SER A 170 15.65 -20.72 10.87
CA SER A 170 14.95 -22.01 10.87
C SER A 170 14.93 -22.69 12.25
N SER A 171 13.87 -23.45 12.51
CA SER A 171 13.76 -24.25 13.75
C SER A 171 14.76 -25.40 13.82
N GLN A 172 15.27 -25.87 12.68
CA GLN A 172 16.33 -26.88 12.60
C GLN A 172 17.69 -26.33 13.09
N THR A 173 17.87 -25.01 13.10
CA THR A 173 19.10 -24.35 13.59
C THR A 173 18.95 -23.78 15.00
N LEU A 174 17.76 -23.34 15.41
CA LEU A 174 17.56 -22.51 16.61
C LEU A 174 16.53 -23.06 17.62
N ALA A 175 16.48 -24.39 17.81
CA ALA A 175 15.46 -25.07 18.64
C ALA A 175 15.35 -24.59 20.12
N ASN A 176 16.44 -24.06 20.70
CA ASN A 176 16.50 -23.57 22.09
C ASN A 176 16.31 -22.04 22.23
N LEU A 177 15.97 -21.33 21.14
CA LEU A 177 15.86 -19.88 21.13
C LEU A 177 14.70 -19.40 22.01
N TYR A 178 15.03 -18.62 23.05
CA TYR A 178 14.10 -18.09 24.05
C TYR A 178 13.73 -16.62 23.77
N ARG A 179 14.69 -15.82 23.30
CA ARG A 179 14.52 -14.40 22.92
C ARG A 179 15.04 -14.14 21.50
N LEU A 180 14.24 -13.44 20.71
CA LEU A 180 14.61 -12.87 19.42
C LEU A 180 14.30 -11.37 19.42
N ASP A 181 15.32 -10.54 19.18
CA ASP A 181 15.18 -9.08 19.10
C ASP A 181 15.42 -8.57 17.67
N LEU A 182 14.37 -8.02 17.07
CA LEU A 182 14.33 -7.55 15.68
C LEU A 182 13.83 -6.09 15.59
N ALA A 183 14.00 -5.31 16.66
CA ALA A 183 13.59 -3.91 16.67
C ALA A 183 14.34 -3.07 15.63
N GLY A 184 13.68 -2.11 14.96
CA GLY A 184 14.35 -1.15 14.06
C GLY A 184 14.67 -1.64 12.65
N ASN A 185 14.27 -2.86 12.27
CA ASN A 185 14.64 -3.53 11.00
C ASN A 185 13.68 -3.27 9.82
N ARG A 186 12.74 -2.32 9.95
CA ARG A 186 11.72 -1.98 8.93
C ARG A 186 10.87 -3.17 8.42
N LEU A 187 10.76 -4.25 9.20
CA LEU A 187 10.03 -5.47 8.84
C LEU A 187 8.55 -5.19 8.56
N LYS A 188 7.98 -5.78 7.51
CA LYS A 188 6.54 -5.73 7.18
C LYS A 188 5.75 -6.96 7.66
N SER A 189 6.44 -8.07 7.89
CA SER A 189 5.88 -9.36 8.32
C SER A 189 6.83 -10.02 9.32
N ILE A 190 6.33 -11.02 10.07
CA ILE A 190 7.14 -11.72 11.07
C ILE A 190 8.00 -12.77 10.34
N PRO A 191 9.35 -12.73 10.43
CA PRO A 191 10.24 -13.62 9.67
C PRO A 191 10.39 -14.99 10.34
N LEU A 192 9.27 -15.66 10.60
CA LEU A 192 9.18 -16.98 11.22
C LEU A 192 8.17 -17.84 10.45
N GLU A 193 8.65 -18.88 9.76
CA GLU A 193 7.82 -19.72 8.89
C GLU A 193 6.82 -20.60 9.66
N THR A 194 7.15 -21.01 10.89
CA THR A 194 6.28 -21.86 11.72
C THR A 194 6.59 -21.63 13.21
N PHE A 195 5.69 -20.98 13.93
CA PHE A 195 5.87 -20.67 15.36
C PHE A 195 5.97 -21.93 16.24
N ASP A 196 5.29 -23.01 15.86
CA ASP A 196 5.23 -24.26 16.66
C ASP A 196 6.57 -24.98 16.84
N SER A 197 7.58 -24.59 16.06
CA SER A 197 8.88 -25.25 16.04
C SER A 197 9.97 -24.53 16.86
N PHE A 198 9.59 -23.56 17.68
CA PHE A 198 10.50 -22.80 18.56
C PHE A 198 9.96 -22.70 19.99
N ASN A 199 10.83 -22.80 21.00
CA ASN A 199 10.49 -22.46 22.40
C ASN A 199 10.58 -20.94 22.68
N LEU A 200 10.14 -20.12 21.72
CA LEU A 200 10.36 -18.67 21.74
C LEU A 200 9.42 -17.98 22.73
N HIS A 201 9.99 -17.47 23.83
CA HIS A 201 9.23 -16.81 24.89
C HIS A 201 9.14 -15.28 24.73
N ILE A 202 10.08 -14.67 24.02
CA ILE A 202 10.14 -13.21 23.82
C ILE A 202 10.49 -12.89 22.37
N LEU A 203 9.58 -12.20 21.68
CA LEU A 203 9.77 -11.67 20.33
C LEU A 203 9.61 -10.16 20.35
N VAL A 204 10.65 -9.41 19.95
CA VAL A 204 10.61 -7.95 19.92
C VAL A 204 10.60 -7.46 18.47
N LEU A 205 9.50 -6.81 18.07
CA LEU A 205 9.25 -6.27 16.73
C LEU A 205 8.97 -4.75 16.78
N VAL A 206 9.35 -4.10 17.87
CA VAL A 206 9.18 -2.66 18.10
C VAL A 206 9.89 -1.82 17.03
N ASN A 207 9.29 -0.71 16.59
CA ASN A 207 9.88 0.20 15.60
C ASN A 207 10.21 -0.48 14.25
N ASN A 208 9.20 -1.09 13.63
CA ASN A 208 9.28 -1.73 12.30
C ASN A 208 8.20 -1.13 11.36
N SER A 209 7.87 -1.81 10.27
CA SER A 209 6.93 -1.37 9.23
C SER A 209 5.64 -2.21 9.21
N PHE A 210 5.21 -2.77 10.34
CA PHE A 210 4.00 -3.59 10.39
C PHE A 210 2.73 -2.75 10.21
N GLU A 211 2.09 -2.89 9.05
CA GLU A 211 0.77 -2.31 8.75
C GLU A 211 -0.36 -3.16 9.39
N ASN A 212 -0.20 -4.48 9.47
CA ASN A 212 -1.07 -5.39 10.21
C ASN A 212 -0.29 -6.64 10.69
N VAL A 213 -0.99 -7.59 11.31
CA VAL A 213 -0.49 -8.97 11.50
C VAL A 213 -1.51 -9.91 10.86
N VAL A 214 -1.12 -10.61 9.80
CA VAL A 214 -2.03 -11.43 8.99
C VAL A 214 -2.57 -12.64 9.75
N ARG A 215 -3.71 -13.17 9.28
CA ARG A 215 -4.52 -14.20 9.96
C ARG A 215 -3.74 -15.50 10.23
N GLU A 216 -2.80 -15.82 9.36
CA GLU A 216 -1.90 -16.97 9.41
C GLU A 216 -0.95 -16.85 10.61
N ASN A 217 -0.27 -15.70 10.74
CA ASN A 217 0.59 -15.42 11.89
C ASN A 217 -0.22 -15.34 13.19
N VAL A 218 -1.40 -14.68 13.19
CA VAL A 218 -2.30 -14.63 14.35
C VAL A 218 -2.70 -16.03 14.83
N SER A 219 -2.92 -16.98 13.91
CA SER A 219 -3.22 -18.37 14.26
C SER A 219 -2.05 -19.04 15.00
N GLY A 220 -0.82 -18.83 14.52
CA GLY A 220 0.41 -19.24 15.22
C GLY A 220 0.58 -18.61 16.61
N LEU A 221 0.21 -17.33 16.77
CA LEU A 221 0.24 -16.66 18.08
C LEU A 221 -0.75 -17.30 19.08
N TYR A 222 -1.93 -17.74 18.64
CA TYR A 222 -2.90 -18.44 19.49
C TYR A 222 -2.45 -19.85 19.91
N GLN A 223 -1.61 -20.51 19.10
CA GLN A 223 -0.96 -21.78 19.45
C GLN A 223 0.12 -21.54 20.52
N GLN A 224 1.03 -20.59 20.29
CA GLN A 224 2.18 -20.32 21.16
C GLN A 224 1.89 -19.34 22.31
N ARG A 225 0.91 -19.69 23.14
CA ARG A 225 0.38 -18.89 24.26
C ARG A 225 1.41 -18.40 25.29
N HIS A 226 2.58 -19.03 25.36
CA HIS A 226 3.65 -18.67 26.30
C HIS A 226 4.53 -17.50 25.80
N MET A 227 4.53 -17.24 24.48
CA MET A 227 5.32 -16.19 23.85
C MET A 227 4.75 -14.79 24.13
N ARG A 228 5.63 -13.85 24.49
CA ARG A 228 5.34 -12.42 24.56
C ARG A 228 5.86 -11.71 23.32
N VAL A 229 5.02 -10.93 22.66
CA VAL A 229 5.34 -10.19 21.44
C VAL A 229 5.22 -8.69 21.70
N TYR A 230 6.29 -7.94 21.43
CA TYR A 230 6.33 -6.48 21.60
C TYR A 230 6.21 -5.78 20.24
N LEU A 231 5.21 -4.89 20.09
CA LEU A 231 4.75 -4.38 18.80
C LEU A 231 4.57 -2.84 18.75
N ALA A 232 4.93 -2.10 19.80
CA ALA A 232 4.87 -0.65 19.80
C ALA A 232 5.70 0.01 18.66
N LEU A 233 5.35 1.25 18.32
CA LEU A 233 6.01 2.04 17.26
C LEU A 233 5.94 1.41 15.86
N ASN A 234 4.85 0.68 15.55
CA ASN A 234 4.56 0.18 14.20
C ASN A 234 3.37 0.93 13.57
N PRO A 235 3.36 1.13 12.24
CA PRO A 235 2.39 1.97 11.54
C PRO A 235 1.08 1.23 11.20
N PHE A 236 0.33 0.78 12.22
CA PHE A 236 -0.86 -0.06 12.01
C PHE A 236 -1.96 0.63 11.17
N ARG A 237 -2.51 -0.09 10.18
CA ARG A 237 -3.71 0.28 9.42
C ARG A 237 -4.95 -0.26 10.14
N CYS A 238 -5.71 0.63 10.75
CA CYS A 238 -6.93 0.36 11.51
C CYS A 238 -8.18 0.40 10.62
N ASN A 239 -8.16 -0.41 9.55
CA ASN A 239 -9.32 -0.82 8.77
C ASN A 239 -9.70 -2.27 9.14
N CYS A 240 -10.52 -2.94 8.33
CA CYS A 240 -10.93 -4.31 8.63
C CYS A 240 -9.87 -5.40 8.31
N ASP A 241 -8.74 -5.07 7.65
CA ASP A 241 -7.59 -5.99 7.56
C ASP A 241 -6.99 -6.28 8.94
N LEU A 242 -7.24 -5.40 9.92
CA LEU A 242 -6.77 -5.53 11.30
C LEU A 242 -7.64 -6.48 12.15
N GLU A 243 -8.81 -6.90 11.67
CA GLU A 243 -9.84 -7.63 12.44
C GLU A 243 -9.25 -8.79 13.29
N ALA A 244 -8.54 -9.71 12.64
CA ALA A 244 -7.99 -10.90 13.30
C ALA A 244 -6.97 -10.54 14.39
N PHE A 245 -6.13 -9.53 14.15
CA PHE A 245 -5.14 -9.06 15.10
C PHE A 245 -5.76 -8.27 16.26
N TYR A 246 -6.77 -7.45 15.98
CA TYR A 246 -7.57 -6.75 17.00
C TYR A 246 -8.24 -7.73 17.96
N TYR A 247 -8.89 -8.79 17.46
CA TYR A 247 -9.48 -9.82 18.34
C TYR A 247 -8.42 -10.61 19.11
N TRP A 248 -7.23 -10.85 18.56
CA TRP A 248 -6.12 -11.44 19.31
C TRP A 248 -5.63 -10.54 20.45
N LEU A 249 -5.45 -9.23 20.22
CA LEU A 249 -5.11 -8.26 21.26
C LEU A 249 -6.17 -8.17 22.37
N LYS A 250 -7.46 -8.35 22.04
CA LYS A 250 -8.56 -8.35 23.01
C LYS A 250 -8.64 -9.65 23.83
N ASN A 251 -8.31 -10.79 23.23
CA ASN A 251 -8.46 -12.11 23.83
C ASN A 251 -7.16 -12.66 24.45
N SER A 252 -6.02 -11.95 24.34
CA SER A 252 -4.71 -12.44 24.76
C SER A 252 -3.90 -11.41 25.55
N SER A 253 -3.17 -11.89 26.56
CA SER A 253 -2.18 -11.11 27.33
C SER A 253 -0.75 -11.23 26.76
N GLN A 254 -0.60 -11.78 25.56
CA GLN A 254 0.70 -11.99 24.91
C GLN A 254 1.36 -10.70 24.39
N CYS A 255 0.67 -9.56 24.35
CA CYS A 255 1.24 -8.27 23.92
C CYS A 255 1.37 -7.31 25.12
N PRO A 256 2.53 -7.23 25.81
CA PRO A 256 2.66 -6.45 27.04
C PRO A 256 2.66 -4.93 26.81
N ASP A 257 2.89 -4.49 25.57
CA ASP A 257 2.90 -3.08 25.17
C ASP A 257 1.64 -2.65 24.41
N VAL A 258 0.55 -3.44 24.44
CA VAL A 258 -0.75 -3.18 23.76
C VAL A 258 -1.25 -1.73 23.89
N GLY A 259 -1.13 -1.12 25.09
CA GLY A 259 -1.50 0.29 25.34
C GLY A 259 -0.61 1.35 24.66
N ARG A 260 0.35 0.93 23.83
CA ARG A 260 1.23 1.76 22.99
C ARG A 260 1.10 1.45 21.49
N LEU A 261 0.18 0.57 21.09
CA LEU A 261 -0.12 0.30 19.68
C LEU A 261 -1.06 1.40 19.16
N VAL A 262 -0.63 2.10 18.11
CA VAL A 262 -1.29 3.30 17.57
C VAL A 262 -1.62 3.09 16.09
N CYS A 263 -2.80 3.53 15.68
CA CYS A 263 -3.21 3.60 14.28
C CYS A 263 -2.41 4.68 13.54
N SER A 264 -1.76 4.31 12.44
CA SER A 264 -1.17 5.26 11.46
C SER A 264 -2.18 5.61 10.36
N GLU A 265 -3.00 4.64 9.96
CA GLU A 265 -4.04 4.78 8.94
C GLU A 265 -5.36 4.17 9.46
N PRO A 266 -6.52 4.48 8.84
CA PRO A 266 -6.77 5.65 7.99
C PRO A 266 -6.65 6.97 8.76
N GLU A 267 -6.53 8.11 8.05
CA GLU A 267 -6.27 9.44 8.64
C GLU A 267 -7.31 9.86 9.70
N ASN A 268 -8.57 9.46 9.56
CA ASN A 268 -9.63 9.73 10.55
C ASN A 268 -9.49 8.92 11.87
N LYS A 269 -8.61 7.90 11.89
CA LYS A 269 -8.26 7.08 13.06
C LYS A 269 -6.81 7.27 13.51
N ARG A 270 -6.02 8.06 12.78
CA ARG A 270 -4.59 8.27 13.05
C ARG A 270 -4.36 8.84 14.45
N GLY A 271 -3.45 8.22 15.20
CA GLY A 271 -3.20 8.56 16.60
C GLY A 271 -4.15 7.87 17.60
N ALA A 272 -5.18 7.16 17.16
CA ALA A 272 -6.01 6.34 18.04
C ALA A 272 -5.22 5.12 18.54
N LEU A 273 -5.46 4.71 19.79
CA LEU A 273 -4.91 3.47 20.35
C LEU A 273 -5.70 2.27 19.84
N VAL A 274 -5.02 1.23 19.35
CA VAL A 274 -5.63 0.00 18.82
C VAL A 274 -6.52 -0.68 19.89
N GLU A 275 -6.08 -0.64 21.15
CA GLU A 275 -6.86 -1.13 22.30
C GLU A 275 -8.20 -0.40 22.51
N ARG A 276 -8.33 0.86 22.04
CA ARG A 276 -9.53 1.70 22.22
C ARG A 276 -10.47 1.71 21.01
N LEU A 277 -10.11 1.03 19.92
CA LEU A 277 -11.03 0.76 18.82
C LEU A 277 -12.22 -0.07 19.31
N ARG A 278 -13.35 0.08 18.61
CA ARG A 278 -14.55 -0.73 18.81
C ARG A 278 -14.60 -1.87 17.78
N ALA A 279 -15.59 -2.75 17.88
CA ALA A 279 -15.77 -3.81 16.88
C ALA A 279 -16.15 -3.24 15.51
N GLU A 280 -16.99 -2.20 15.49
CA GLU A 280 -17.43 -1.51 14.27
C GLU A 280 -16.28 -0.75 13.58
N ASP A 281 -15.15 -0.52 14.26
CA ASP A 281 -13.98 0.13 13.68
C ASP A 281 -13.15 -0.79 12.77
N VAL A 282 -13.37 -2.12 12.85
CA VAL A 282 -12.63 -3.15 12.10
C VAL A 282 -13.56 -4.15 11.38
N ASP A 283 -14.85 -3.84 11.27
CA ASP A 283 -15.84 -4.70 10.62
C ASP A 283 -16.00 -4.39 9.12
N CYS A 284 -15.63 -5.32 8.23
CA CYS A 284 -15.83 -5.15 6.79
C CYS A 284 -17.31 -5.14 6.37
N ASN A 285 -18.24 -5.62 7.21
CA ASN A 285 -19.64 -5.82 6.81
C ASN A 285 -20.36 -4.50 6.47
N LEU A 286 -19.84 -3.34 6.91
CA LEU A 286 -20.46 -2.05 6.67
C LEU A 286 -20.42 -1.60 5.19
N GLU A 287 -19.41 -1.98 4.42
CA GLU A 287 -19.32 -1.64 2.98
C GLU A 287 -20.46 -2.27 2.16
N ASN A 288 -20.98 -3.42 2.61
CA ASN A 288 -22.12 -4.07 1.96
C ASN A 288 -23.42 -3.25 2.07
N LEU A 289 -23.57 -2.38 3.08
CA LEU A 289 -24.79 -1.58 3.27
C LEU A 289 -24.94 -0.50 2.20
N GLU A 290 -23.86 0.18 1.82
CA GLU A 290 -23.90 1.13 0.70
C GLU A 290 -24.18 0.41 -0.61
N ALA A 291 -23.48 -0.71 -0.88
CA ALA A 291 -23.71 -1.53 -2.08
C ALA A 291 -25.16 -2.02 -2.21
N VAL A 292 -25.77 -2.51 -1.11
CA VAL A 292 -27.18 -2.91 -1.07
C VAL A 292 -28.11 -1.72 -1.34
N SER A 293 -27.78 -0.51 -0.85
CA SER A 293 -28.59 0.69 -1.11
C SER A 293 -28.59 1.09 -2.60
N TYR A 294 -27.44 1.04 -3.27
CA TYR A 294 -27.34 1.34 -4.72
C TYR A 294 -28.02 0.27 -5.58
N VAL A 295 -27.93 -1.01 -5.20
CA VAL A 295 -28.67 -2.11 -5.87
C VAL A 295 -30.18 -1.89 -5.75
N PHE A 296 -30.68 -1.54 -4.56
CA PHE A 296 -32.10 -1.24 -4.34
C PHE A 296 -32.56 -0.03 -5.18
N LEU A 297 -31.79 1.06 -5.20
CA LEU A 297 -32.07 2.24 -6.03
C LEU A 297 -32.12 1.88 -7.53
N GLY A 298 -31.18 1.06 -8.01
CA GLY A 298 -31.14 0.58 -9.39
C GLY A 298 -32.39 -0.24 -9.77
N ILE A 299 -32.87 -1.10 -8.88
CA ILE A 299 -34.11 -1.87 -9.07
C ILE A 299 -35.33 -0.93 -9.15
N VAL A 300 -35.43 0.06 -8.25
CA VAL A 300 -36.53 1.03 -8.27
C VAL A 300 -36.54 1.86 -9.56
N LEU A 301 -35.39 2.36 -10.01
CA LEU A 301 -35.27 3.10 -11.26
C LEU A 301 -35.61 2.24 -12.49
N ALA A 302 -35.20 0.97 -12.51
CA ALA A 302 -35.57 0.03 -13.57
C ALA A 302 -37.09 -0.22 -13.62
N LEU A 303 -37.75 -0.39 -12.48
CA LEU A 303 -39.21 -0.55 -12.39
C LEU A 303 -39.95 0.70 -12.89
N ILE A 304 -39.51 1.89 -12.50
CA ILE A 304 -40.06 3.17 -13.00
C ILE A 304 -39.90 3.25 -14.52
N GLY A 305 -38.74 2.89 -15.06
CA GLY A 305 -38.48 2.84 -16.50
C GLY A 305 -39.41 1.88 -17.25
N VAL A 306 -39.64 0.67 -16.71
CA VAL A 306 -40.57 -0.31 -17.29
C VAL A 306 -42.02 0.20 -17.28
N VAL A 307 -42.48 0.79 -16.18
CA VAL A 307 -43.84 1.37 -16.08
C VAL A 307 -43.99 2.54 -17.07
N PHE A 308 -43.00 3.42 -17.17
CA PHE A 308 -43.01 4.54 -18.12
C PHE A 308 -43.05 4.06 -19.59
N LEU A 309 -42.22 3.07 -19.95
CA LEU A 309 -42.24 2.46 -21.28
C LEU A 309 -43.59 1.76 -21.57
N MET A 310 -44.21 1.12 -20.59
CA MET A 310 -45.53 0.51 -20.72
C MET A 310 -46.64 1.56 -20.94
N VAL A 311 -46.59 2.69 -20.22
CA VAL A 311 -47.52 3.82 -20.42
C VAL A 311 -47.34 4.44 -21.81
N LEU A 312 -46.10 4.62 -22.29
CA LEU A 312 -45.83 5.09 -23.66
C LEU A 312 -46.29 4.07 -24.73
N TYR A 313 -46.12 2.78 -24.49
CA TYR A 313 -46.56 1.72 -25.39
C TYR A 313 -48.09 1.69 -25.54
N LEU A 314 -48.81 1.70 -24.42
CA LEU A 314 -50.29 1.72 -24.41
C LEU A 314 -50.83 2.99 -25.07
N ASN A 315 -50.21 4.15 -24.81
CA ASN A 315 -50.61 5.43 -25.41
C ASN A 315 -50.04 5.68 -26.82
N ARG A 316 -49.30 4.74 -27.43
CA ARG A 316 -48.63 4.92 -28.74
C ARG A 316 -49.56 5.44 -29.84
N GLY A 317 -50.81 4.98 -29.88
CA GLY A 317 -51.83 5.41 -30.84
C GLY A 317 -52.46 6.79 -30.56
N GLY A 318 -52.34 7.28 -29.32
CA GLY A 318 -52.68 8.66 -28.93
C GLY A 318 -51.52 9.61 -29.21
N ILE A 319 -50.30 9.24 -28.76
CA ILE A 319 -49.06 9.99 -28.98
C ILE A 319 -48.80 10.22 -30.47
N LYS A 320 -49.00 9.21 -31.32
CA LYS A 320 -48.85 9.37 -32.79
C LYS A 320 -49.86 10.35 -33.40
N ARG A 321 -51.08 10.44 -32.87
CA ARG A 321 -52.07 11.45 -33.29
C ARG A 321 -51.66 12.83 -32.79
N TRP A 322 -51.40 12.98 -31.50
CA TRP A 322 -50.94 14.24 -30.88
C TRP A 322 -49.72 14.84 -31.59
N LEU A 323 -48.71 14.02 -31.93
CA LEU A 323 -47.51 14.45 -32.66
C LEU A 323 -47.81 14.89 -34.11
N ASN A 324 -48.82 14.29 -34.76
CA ASN A 324 -49.27 14.73 -36.09
C ASN A 324 -50.05 16.04 -35.99
N ASN A 325 -51.03 16.14 -35.08
CA ASN A 325 -51.79 17.37 -34.83
C ASN A 325 -50.86 18.55 -34.48
N ILE A 326 -49.78 18.32 -33.71
CA ILE A 326 -48.77 19.37 -33.44
C ILE A 326 -47.95 19.72 -34.68
N ARG A 327 -47.58 18.76 -35.52
CA ARG A 327 -46.90 19.04 -36.80
C ARG A 327 -47.79 19.86 -37.75
N GLU A 328 -49.09 19.55 -37.78
CA GLU A 328 -50.09 20.23 -38.60
C GLU A 328 -50.33 21.65 -38.09
N ALA A 329 -50.75 21.83 -36.83
CA ALA A 329 -50.93 23.14 -36.21
C ALA A 329 -49.66 24.02 -36.22
N CYS A 330 -48.48 23.38 -36.25
CA CYS A 330 -47.22 24.10 -36.42
C CYS A 330 -46.96 24.51 -37.87
N ARG A 331 -47.21 23.62 -38.84
CA ARG A 331 -47.14 23.99 -40.27
C ARG A 331 -47.99 25.23 -40.55
N ASP A 332 -49.21 25.26 -40.02
CA ASP A 332 -50.14 26.38 -40.17
C ASP A 332 -49.57 27.70 -39.63
N GLN A 333 -48.92 27.69 -38.46
CA GLN A 333 -48.22 28.87 -37.92
C GLN A 333 -47.02 29.28 -38.78
N MET A 334 -46.22 28.32 -39.24
CA MET A 334 -45.05 28.59 -40.09
C MET A 334 -45.46 29.26 -41.41
N GLU A 335 -46.57 28.84 -42.00
CA GLU A 335 -47.14 29.46 -43.20
C GLU A 335 -47.69 30.88 -42.91
N ILE A 336 -48.34 31.09 -41.76
CA ILE A 336 -48.79 32.44 -41.32
C ILE A 336 -47.60 33.40 -41.12
N TYR A 337 -46.48 32.92 -40.56
CA TYR A 337 -45.26 33.72 -40.41
C TYR A 337 -44.65 34.08 -41.77
N HIS A 338 -44.61 33.14 -42.72
CA HIS A 338 -44.13 33.39 -44.09
C HIS A 338 -44.96 34.49 -44.78
N TYR A 339 -46.29 34.42 -44.69
CA TYR A 339 -47.18 35.43 -45.28
C TYR A 339 -47.02 36.83 -44.65
N ARG A 340 -46.76 36.94 -43.34
CA ARG A 340 -46.43 38.23 -42.72
C ARG A 340 -45.09 38.77 -43.22
N TYR A 341 -44.06 37.92 -43.24
CA TYR A 341 -42.72 38.31 -43.66
C TYR A 341 -42.71 38.86 -45.10
N GLU A 342 -43.47 38.26 -46.01
CA GLU A 342 -43.63 38.77 -47.39
C GLU A 342 -44.37 40.12 -47.46
N GLN A 343 -45.33 40.40 -46.58
CA GLN A 343 -46.02 41.70 -46.53
C GLN A 343 -45.14 42.81 -45.95
N ASP A 344 -44.47 42.57 -44.82
CA ASP A 344 -43.60 43.56 -44.17
C ASP A 344 -42.30 43.80 -44.96
N SER A 345 -41.96 42.93 -45.91
CA SER A 345 -40.82 43.08 -46.83
C SER A 345 -41.09 44.01 -48.03
N ASP A 346 -42.31 44.48 -48.29
CA ASP A 346 -42.58 45.37 -49.42
C ASP A 346 -42.01 46.80 -49.15
N PRO A 347 -40.97 47.24 -49.90
CA PRO A 347 -40.28 48.52 -49.63
C PRO A 347 -41.16 49.76 -49.86
N ARG A 348 -42.40 49.59 -50.33
CA ARG A 348 -43.34 50.70 -50.53
C ARG A 348 -43.98 51.19 -49.22
N LEU A 349 -44.18 50.32 -48.21
CA LEU A 349 -44.81 50.73 -46.94
C LEU A 349 -43.87 51.52 -46.03
N ALA A 350 -42.57 51.20 -46.00
CA ALA A 350 -41.57 51.91 -45.21
C ALA A 350 -41.54 53.43 -45.50
N ASN A 351 -41.84 53.81 -46.75
CA ASN A 351 -41.89 55.21 -47.19
C ASN A 351 -43.15 55.98 -46.74
N VAL A 352 -44.16 55.31 -46.19
CA VAL A 352 -45.37 55.94 -45.62
C VAL A 352 -45.13 56.40 -44.18
N ALA A 353 -44.51 55.54 -43.36
CA ALA A 353 -44.21 55.85 -41.95
C ALA A 353 -43.33 57.11 -41.80
N VAL A 354 -42.35 57.30 -42.69
CA VAL A 354 -41.44 58.45 -42.70
C VAL A 354 -42.14 59.78 -43.05
N ARG A 355 -43.32 59.75 -43.68
CA ARG A 355 -44.04 60.97 -44.12
C ARG A 355 -45.06 61.52 -43.12
N LEU A 356 -45.39 60.79 -42.05
CA LEU A 356 -46.38 61.21 -41.05
C LEU A 356 -45.77 61.89 -39.80
N SER A 357 -44.44 61.97 -39.71
CA SER A 357 -43.72 62.56 -38.56
C SER A 357 -43.42 64.06 -38.69
N GLN A 358 -43.86 64.74 -39.75
CA GLN A 358 -43.46 66.12 -40.08
C GLN A 358 -44.60 67.15 -40.22
N THR A 359 -45.65 67.09 -39.40
CA THR A 359 -46.59 68.23 -39.23
C THR A 359 -47.33 68.24 -37.88
N CYS A 360 -46.73 68.87 -36.84
CA CYS A 360 -47.45 69.67 -35.84
C CYS A 360 -46.46 70.47 -34.95
N PRO A 361 -46.62 71.80 -34.81
CA PRO A 361 -45.80 72.62 -33.91
C PRO A 361 -46.29 72.59 -32.44
N SER A 362 -45.45 73.05 -31.52
CA SER A 362 -45.60 72.88 -30.07
C SER A 362 -46.32 74.03 -29.34
N SER A 363 -47.19 73.69 -28.37
CA SER A 363 -47.39 74.47 -27.13
C SER A 363 -48.38 73.80 -26.15
N LEU A 364 -47.89 73.31 -24.99
CA LEU A 364 -48.58 73.24 -23.69
C LEU A 364 -47.67 72.53 -22.64
N PRO A 365 -47.39 73.13 -21.47
CA PRO A 365 -46.52 72.56 -20.42
C PRO A 365 -47.30 71.72 -19.37
N PRO A 366 -46.63 71.00 -18.45
CA PRO A 366 -47.00 69.63 -18.15
C PRO A 366 -48.08 69.46 -17.06
N ARG A 367 -48.97 68.50 -17.28
CA ARG A 367 -49.76 67.84 -16.22
C ARG A 367 -49.78 66.33 -16.43
N GLN A 368 -49.55 65.59 -15.35
CA GLN A 368 -49.64 64.13 -15.33
C GLN A 368 -51.11 63.70 -15.51
N VAL A 369 -51.32 62.54 -16.12
CA VAL A 369 -52.65 61.97 -16.34
C VAL A 369 -53.18 61.40 -15.02
N ASN A 370 -54.20 62.05 -14.48
CA ASN A 370 -55.12 61.42 -13.56
C ASN A 370 -55.99 60.39 -14.33
N ASP A 371 -56.00 59.15 -13.85
CA ASP A 371 -57.10 58.60 -13.03
C ASP A 371 -58.56 58.63 -13.57
N LEU A 372 -59.38 57.71 -13.02
CA LEU A 372 -60.87 57.66 -12.97
C LEU A 372 -61.68 56.88 -14.05
N ILE A 373 -62.35 55.82 -13.55
CA ILE A 373 -63.77 55.40 -13.78
C ILE A 373 -64.11 54.70 -15.14
N GLN A 374 -64.57 53.43 -15.24
CA GLN A 374 -65.67 52.63 -14.61
C GLN A 374 -67.11 52.96 -15.11
N PRO A 375 -68.17 52.12 -14.93
CA PRO A 375 -68.29 50.71 -14.48
C PRO A 375 -68.92 49.82 -15.62
N SER A 376 -69.83 48.82 -15.56
CA SER A 376 -70.57 48.02 -14.53
C SER A 376 -71.26 46.77 -15.16
N ALA A 377 -71.39 45.65 -14.41
CA ALA A 377 -72.45 44.60 -14.48
C ALA A 377 -72.65 43.76 -15.79
N SER A 378 -73.14 42.50 -15.79
CA SER A 378 -73.34 41.39 -14.81
C SER A 378 -73.55 40.06 -15.59
N VAL A 379 -73.53 38.81 -15.09
CA VAL A 379 -74.33 38.16 -14.02
C VAL A 379 -73.68 36.83 -13.53
N ARG A 380 -73.63 36.65 -12.20
CA ARG A 380 -73.69 35.40 -11.37
C ARG A 380 -73.04 34.08 -11.83
N ALA A 381 -72.07 33.64 -11.03
CA ALA A 381 -72.04 32.29 -10.44
C ALA A 381 -71.74 32.44 -8.92
N GLU A 382 -72.17 31.49 -8.08
CA GLU A 382 -72.22 31.67 -6.61
C GLU A 382 -71.02 31.08 -5.87
N SER A 383 -70.81 31.52 -4.62
CA SER A 383 -69.77 31.04 -3.72
C SER A 383 -70.32 30.78 -2.32
N THR A 384 -69.93 29.68 -1.68
CA THR A 384 -70.21 29.42 -0.27
C THR A 384 -69.04 28.73 0.43
N CYS A 385 -68.44 29.41 1.40
CA CYS A 385 -67.82 28.83 2.60
C CYS A 385 -67.76 29.93 3.67
N SER A 386 -68.08 29.59 4.92
CA SER A 386 -68.42 30.58 5.97
C SER A 386 -67.56 30.45 7.23
N SER A 387 -66.93 31.56 7.65
CA SER A 387 -66.60 31.92 9.05
C SER A 387 -65.88 33.29 9.04
N THR A 388 -66.40 34.39 9.58
CA THR A 388 -66.50 34.76 11.02
C THR A 388 -65.18 34.66 11.79
N GLY A 389 -64.54 35.74 12.26
CA GLY A 389 -64.81 37.17 12.07
C GLY A 389 -64.22 38.06 13.20
N LEU A 390 -63.91 39.34 12.89
CA LEU A 390 -63.50 40.42 13.82
C LEU A 390 -62.12 40.25 14.51
N SER A 391 -61.36 41.31 14.87
CA SER A 391 -61.37 42.73 14.46
C SER A 391 -60.09 43.46 14.98
N THR A 392 -59.60 44.49 14.26
CA THR A 392 -58.76 45.64 14.76
C THR A 392 -57.44 45.37 15.54
N SER A 393 -56.31 46.07 15.35
CA SER A 393 -55.94 47.21 14.47
C SER A 393 -54.44 47.57 14.63
N LYS A 394 -53.91 48.39 13.70
CA LYS A 394 -52.61 49.14 13.74
C LYS A 394 -51.31 48.32 13.74
N LEU A 395 -50.16 48.87 13.33
CA LEU A 395 -49.82 49.72 12.17
C LEU A 395 -48.28 49.69 12.05
N THR A 396 -47.73 49.52 10.86
CA THR A 396 -46.26 49.50 10.66
C THR A 396 -45.63 50.87 10.84
N THR A 397 -44.38 50.94 11.30
CA THR A 397 -43.50 52.11 11.08
C THR A 397 -42.03 51.69 11.08
N CYS A 398 -41.28 52.16 10.08
CA CYS A 398 -39.82 52.11 10.05
C CYS A 398 -39.25 53.51 10.21
N PRO A 399 -38.07 53.67 10.83
CA PRO A 399 -37.15 54.77 10.54
C PRO A 399 -35.91 54.27 9.79
N SER A 400 -34.97 55.17 9.49
CA SER A 400 -33.85 54.97 8.55
C SER A 400 -32.59 55.72 8.99
N GLN A 401 -31.46 55.47 8.30
CA GLN A 401 -30.18 56.25 8.38
C GLN A 401 -29.38 56.10 9.72
N THR A 402 -28.06 56.30 9.86
CA THR A 402 -26.91 56.55 8.93
C THR A 402 -25.54 56.29 9.64
N ALA A 403 -24.46 56.16 8.86
CA ALA A 403 -23.02 56.32 9.26
C ALA A 403 -22.38 55.20 10.14
N ALA A 404 -21.05 55.01 10.26
CA ALA A 404 -19.89 55.75 9.70
C ALA A 404 -18.59 54.88 9.51
N THR A 405 -17.84 55.14 8.42
CA THR A 405 -16.36 55.19 8.23
C THR A 405 -15.33 54.25 8.93
N VAL A 406 -14.33 53.79 8.13
CA VAL A 406 -12.83 53.74 8.33
C VAL A 406 -12.16 52.41 7.86
N ALA A 407 -10.94 52.53 7.28
CA ALA A 407 -9.98 51.52 6.75
C ALA A 407 -10.39 50.80 5.42
N ALA A 408 -9.63 50.74 4.31
CA ALA A 408 -8.17 50.73 3.97
C ALA A 408 -7.51 49.33 4.08
N THR A 409 -6.73 48.79 3.12
CA THR A 409 -6.19 49.18 1.77
C THR A 409 -5.45 47.96 1.15
N ASP A 410 -5.12 47.77 -0.15
CA ASP A 410 -5.51 48.38 -1.45
C ASP A 410 -5.09 47.49 -2.67
N SER A 411 -5.78 47.63 -3.81
CA SER A 411 -5.37 47.24 -5.19
C SER A 411 -5.25 45.74 -5.54
N ARG A 412 -5.49 45.22 -6.78
CA ARG A 412 -5.88 45.71 -8.13
C ARG A 412 -6.94 44.71 -8.67
N GLY A 413 -7.96 44.98 -9.50
CA GLY A 413 -8.11 45.83 -10.69
C GLY A 413 -8.16 44.95 -11.97
N ARG A 414 -9.04 45.13 -12.99
CA ARG A 414 -10.21 46.02 -13.14
C ARG A 414 -11.13 45.55 -14.31
N PHE A 415 -12.45 45.85 -14.25
CA PHE A 415 -13.42 46.04 -15.38
C PHE A 415 -13.88 44.79 -16.20
N GLU A 416 -15.08 44.71 -16.82
CA GLU A 416 -16.23 45.64 -17.04
C GLU A 416 -17.64 45.01 -16.80
N ARG A 417 -18.68 45.87 -16.70
CA ARG A 417 -20.10 45.82 -17.17
C ARG A 417 -20.78 44.45 -17.42
N GLY A 418 -22.05 44.16 -17.06
CA GLY A 418 -23.27 44.99 -16.89
C GLY A 418 -23.98 45.24 -18.24
N SER A 419 -25.28 45.06 -18.49
CA SER A 419 -26.52 44.72 -17.73
C SER A 419 -27.34 43.68 -18.54
N GLY A 420 -28.53 43.17 -18.20
CA GLY A 420 -29.51 43.45 -17.14
C GLY A 420 -30.84 43.95 -17.71
N ASP A 421 -31.84 43.05 -17.79
CA ASP A 421 -33.30 43.28 -17.98
C ASP A 421 -33.80 43.96 -19.29
N GLN A 422 -35.03 43.75 -19.82
CA GLN A 422 -36.13 42.78 -19.59
C GLN A 422 -37.13 42.80 -20.79
N SER A 423 -38.11 41.87 -20.80
CA SER A 423 -39.39 41.93 -21.58
C SER A 423 -39.30 41.81 -23.13
N GLU A 424 -40.28 41.28 -23.88
CA GLU A 424 -41.54 40.60 -23.53
C GLU A 424 -42.06 39.67 -24.66
N CYS A 425 -43.08 38.86 -24.36
CA CYS A 425 -44.07 38.23 -25.27
C CYS A 425 -43.63 37.21 -26.36
N SER A 426 -44.16 35.98 -26.18
CA SER A 426 -44.33 34.86 -27.14
C SER A 426 -44.98 35.24 -28.48
N PRO A 427 -44.85 34.46 -29.59
CA PRO A 427 -44.79 32.98 -29.59
C PRO A 427 -43.76 32.29 -30.52
N ALA A 428 -43.05 31.30 -29.96
CA ALA A 428 -42.06 30.47 -30.66
C ALA A 428 -42.35 28.95 -30.58
N LEU A 429 -43.60 28.56 -30.85
CA LEU A 429 -43.81 27.27 -31.52
C LEU A 429 -43.71 27.56 -33.03
N CYS A 430 -42.55 27.29 -33.64
CA CYS A 430 -42.43 26.49 -34.88
C CYS A 430 -41.04 26.41 -35.50
N ASP A 431 -40.16 27.39 -35.26
CA ASP A 431 -38.78 27.37 -35.74
C ASP A 431 -37.92 26.32 -35.02
N TYR A 432 -38.07 25.03 -35.36
CA TYR A 432 -37.06 24.01 -35.04
C TYR A 432 -37.04 22.76 -35.95
N VAL A 433 -37.43 22.88 -37.23
CA VAL A 433 -37.30 21.77 -38.21
C VAL A 433 -36.73 22.21 -39.55
N HIS A 434 -35.49 22.73 -39.57
CA HIS A 434 -34.46 22.36 -40.55
C HIS A 434 -33.05 22.91 -40.18
N LEU A 435 -32.01 22.24 -40.66
CA LEU A 435 -30.57 22.58 -40.57
C LEU A 435 -30.01 23.09 -39.23
N LYS A 436 -29.55 22.15 -38.40
CA LYS A 436 -28.19 22.25 -37.83
C LYS A 436 -27.50 20.88 -37.72
N LEU A 437 -27.14 20.33 -38.87
CA LEU A 437 -26.21 19.20 -38.96
C LEU A 437 -24.79 19.72 -38.72
N LEU A 438 -24.31 19.60 -37.47
CA LEU A 438 -22.95 19.17 -37.10
C LEU A 438 -22.72 19.35 -35.59
N GLN A 439 -21.82 18.51 -35.06
CA GLN A 439 -21.19 18.55 -33.72
C GLN A 439 -22.07 18.29 -32.47
N HIS A 440 -21.87 17.06 -31.97
CA HIS A 440 -21.58 16.71 -30.57
C HIS A 440 -22.68 16.32 -29.54
N HIS A 441 -22.32 15.27 -28.79
CA HIS A 441 -22.86 14.73 -27.54
C HIS A 441 -24.33 14.26 -27.48
N SER A 442 -24.51 12.97 -27.77
CA SER A 442 -25.61 12.13 -27.28
C SER A 442 -25.12 11.21 -26.14
N PRO A 443 -25.89 11.03 -25.04
CA PRO A 443 -25.60 10.05 -24.00
C PRO A 443 -26.56 8.84 -23.98
N SER A 444 -26.15 7.79 -23.25
CA SER A 444 -26.99 6.80 -22.52
C SER A 444 -27.81 5.71 -23.27
N TRP A 445 -27.37 4.44 -23.07
CA TRP A 445 -28.16 3.19 -22.89
C TRP A 445 -29.11 2.70 -24.03
N LEU A 446 -29.51 1.42 -24.18
CA LEU A 446 -29.22 0.15 -23.48
C LEU A 446 -29.58 -1.04 -24.42
N LEU A 447 -28.84 -2.16 -24.39
CA LEU A 447 -29.40 -3.53 -24.38
C LEU A 447 -28.31 -4.63 -24.22
N HIS A 448 -28.52 -5.47 -23.21
CA HIS A 448 -27.93 -6.79 -22.86
C HIS A 448 -27.06 -7.55 -23.92
N ARG A 449 -26.05 -8.36 -23.53
CA ARG A 449 -25.93 -9.21 -22.31
C ARG A 449 -24.48 -9.74 -22.10
N GLY A 450 -23.97 -9.79 -20.86
CA GLY A 450 -23.14 -10.92 -20.39
C GLY A 450 -21.62 -10.73 -20.12
N LEU A 451 -21.29 -10.54 -18.83
CA LEU A 451 -20.04 -10.93 -18.14
C LEU A 451 -18.72 -10.18 -18.50
N PRO A 452 -17.69 -10.19 -17.61
CA PRO A 452 -16.84 -9.01 -17.41
C PRO A 452 -15.36 -9.19 -17.76
N ASN A 453 -14.64 -8.07 -17.99
CA ASN A 453 -13.53 -7.61 -17.14
C ASN A 453 -12.82 -6.34 -17.67
N PHE A 454 -12.11 -5.65 -16.75
CA PHE A 454 -10.84 -4.93 -16.92
C PHE A 454 -10.51 -4.32 -18.29
N LEU A 455 -10.46 -2.98 -18.39
CA LEU A 455 -9.21 -2.20 -18.35
C LEU A 455 -9.48 -0.69 -18.48
N SER A 456 -8.55 0.13 -17.99
CA SER A 456 -8.45 1.56 -18.31
C SER A 456 -7.04 1.85 -18.81
N TRP A 457 -6.92 2.65 -19.87
CA TRP A 457 -5.63 3.01 -20.48
C TRP A 457 -5.54 4.51 -20.77
N SER A 458 -4.42 5.09 -20.32
CA SER A 458 -3.84 6.39 -20.64
C SER A 458 -2.46 6.40 -19.99
N LEU A 459 -1.37 6.92 -20.58
CA LEU A 459 -1.19 7.63 -21.86
C LEU A 459 0.22 7.31 -22.43
N MET A 460 0.50 7.79 -23.65
CA MET A 460 1.69 7.40 -24.44
C MET A 460 3.03 7.99 -23.94
N ALA A 461 4.11 7.24 -24.15
CA ALA A 461 5.45 7.74 -24.42
C ALA A 461 6.10 6.85 -25.52
N SER A 462 6.98 7.43 -26.33
CA SER A 462 7.50 6.80 -27.58
C SER A 462 9.03 6.93 -27.69
N PRO A 463 9.70 6.31 -28.68
CA PRO A 463 10.04 4.89 -28.78
C PRO A 463 11.58 4.68 -28.72
N PRO A 464 12.10 3.45 -28.88
CA PRO A 464 13.01 3.26 -30.04
C PRO A 464 12.99 1.87 -30.73
N THR A 465 13.09 1.92 -32.07
CA THR A 465 13.76 0.97 -33.01
C THR A 465 13.93 -0.52 -32.68
N HIS A 466 13.42 -1.40 -33.56
CA HIS A 466 13.85 -2.79 -33.69
C HIS A 466 15.34 -2.93 -34.07
N ASN A 467 16.07 -3.89 -33.47
CA ASN A 467 17.05 -4.70 -34.21
C ASN A 467 17.39 -6.08 -33.57
N ARG A 468 16.75 -7.14 -34.08
CA ARG A 468 17.33 -8.46 -34.42
C ARG A 468 18.25 -9.22 -33.41
N SER A 469 17.69 -10.30 -32.87
CA SER A 469 18.33 -11.63 -32.67
C SER A 469 19.43 -11.80 -31.61
N SER A 470 19.05 -12.31 -30.43
CA SER A 470 19.81 -13.29 -29.65
C SER A 470 18.85 -14.16 -28.82
N ARG A 471 19.37 -15.26 -28.21
CA ARG A 471 18.67 -16.10 -27.22
C ARG A 471 19.29 -15.84 -25.83
N PRO A 472 18.64 -16.34 -24.77
CA PRO A 472 17.29 -16.00 -24.33
C PRO A 472 17.41 -15.15 -23.06
N GLU A 473 16.62 -14.08 -22.97
CA GLU A 473 16.51 -13.32 -21.71
C GLU A 473 15.19 -13.72 -21.06
N ASP A 474 15.20 -13.89 -19.73
CA ASP A 474 14.00 -14.24 -18.95
C ASP A 474 13.11 -13.00 -18.80
N ASP A 475 12.45 -12.62 -19.90
CA ASP A 475 11.36 -11.66 -19.88
C ASP A 475 10.30 -12.08 -18.84
N GLU A 476 9.71 -11.12 -18.14
CA GLU A 476 8.59 -11.37 -17.24
C GLU A 476 7.34 -11.74 -18.05
N ASP A 477 7.22 -13.00 -18.49
CA ASP A 477 6.06 -13.50 -19.25
C ASP A 477 4.76 -13.04 -18.54
N ASP A 478 3.88 -12.34 -19.27
CA ASP A 478 2.60 -11.92 -18.73
C ASP A 478 1.85 -13.16 -18.16
N PRO A 479 1.36 -13.11 -16.92
CA PRO A 479 0.52 -14.18 -16.36
C PRO A 479 -0.64 -14.60 -17.27
N VAL A 480 -1.14 -13.70 -18.11
CA VAL A 480 -2.13 -13.95 -19.17
C VAL A 480 -1.55 -14.81 -20.30
N ASP A 481 -0.37 -14.49 -20.83
CA ASP A 481 0.25 -15.28 -21.91
C ASP A 481 0.72 -16.67 -21.44
N ARG A 482 1.19 -16.79 -20.18
CA ARG A 482 1.39 -18.11 -19.55
C ARG A 482 0.08 -18.91 -19.44
N MET A 483 -1.05 -18.25 -19.19
CA MET A 483 -2.37 -18.88 -19.13
C MET A 483 -2.88 -19.29 -20.52
N ILE A 484 -2.70 -18.45 -21.55
CA ILE A 484 -3.13 -18.70 -22.93
C ILE A 484 -2.26 -19.79 -23.59
N THR A 485 -0.94 -19.75 -23.38
CA THR A 485 -0.03 -20.81 -23.86
C THR A 485 -0.42 -22.19 -23.30
N ARG A 486 -0.92 -22.26 -22.06
CA ARG A 486 -1.44 -23.49 -21.45
C ARG A 486 -2.78 -23.97 -22.05
N THR A 487 -3.52 -23.16 -22.82
CA THR A 487 -4.71 -23.64 -23.54
C THR A 487 -4.41 -24.18 -24.94
N GLY A 488 -3.21 -23.90 -25.47
CA GLY A 488 -2.84 -24.22 -26.85
C GLY A 488 -3.39 -23.25 -27.90
N CYS A 489 -4.03 -22.15 -27.49
CA CYS A 489 -4.62 -21.15 -28.39
C CYS A 489 -3.73 -19.90 -28.60
N SER A 490 -2.44 -19.98 -28.31
CA SER A 490 -1.50 -18.85 -28.37
C SER A 490 -1.26 -18.34 -29.80
N GLU A 491 -1.18 -19.23 -30.79
CA GLU A 491 -1.07 -18.83 -32.22
C GLU A 491 -2.23 -17.91 -32.64
N GLN A 492 -3.46 -18.27 -32.25
CA GLN A 492 -4.65 -17.46 -32.56
C GLN A 492 -4.74 -16.21 -31.68
N HIS A 493 -4.06 -16.17 -30.53
CA HIS A 493 -3.92 -14.96 -29.71
C HIS A 493 -2.99 -13.95 -30.38
N TYR A 494 -1.79 -14.37 -30.78
CA TYR A 494 -0.84 -13.50 -31.49
C TYR A 494 -1.40 -12.98 -32.81
N ALA A 495 -2.15 -13.80 -33.57
CA ALA A 495 -2.85 -13.35 -34.76
C ALA A 495 -3.91 -12.24 -34.51
N VAL A 496 -4.47 -12.15 -33.29
CA VAL A 496 -5.32 -11.03 -32.87
C VAL A 496 -4.47 -9.81 -32.52
N GLN A 497 -3.38 -9.99 -31.75
CA GLN A 497 -2.46 -8.90 -31.38
C GLN A 497 -1.86 -8.22 -32.63
N GLU A 498 -1.37 -9.01 -33.60
CA GLU A 498 -0.77 -8.54 -34.86
C GLU A 498 -1.76 -7.70 -35.68
N CYS A 499 -2.99 -8.20 -35.89
CA CYS A 499 -4.03 -7.47 -36.60
C CYS A 499 -4.42 -6.16 -35.88
N MET A 500 -4.50 -6.19 -34.54
CA MET A 500 -4.80 -5.00 -33.73
C MET A 500 -3.68 -3.95 -33.82
N ALA A 501 -2.41 -4.38 -33.89
CA ALA A 501 -1.27 -3.51 -34.08
C ALA A 501 -1.21 -2.90 -35.49
N GLU A 502 -1.55 -3.66 -36.53
CA GLU A 502 -1.58 -3.21 -37.93
C GLU A 502 -2.72 -2.20 -38.20
N HIS A 503 -3.94 -2.49 -37.72
CA HIS A 503 -5.14 -1.75 -38.14
C HIS A 503 -5.68 -0.75 -37.12
N GLN A 504 -5.41 -0.93 -35.82
CA GLN A 504 -5.93 -0.13 -34.70
C GLN A 504 -7.48 -0.01 -34.58
N ASP A 505 -8.28 -0.60 -35.48
CA ASP A 505 -9.73 -0.82 -35.31
C ASP A 505 -10.05 -2.33 -35.25
N TRP A 506 -10.51 -2.78 -34.08
CA TRP A 506 -10.93 -4.16 -33.82
C TRP A 506 -12.02 -4.68 -34.76
N ARG A 507 -12.80 -3.79 -35.40
CA ARG A 507 -13.84 -4.17 -36.37
C ARG A 507 -13.25 -4.85 -37.60
N LEU A 508 -12.02 -4.51 -37.99
CA LEU A 508 -11.31 -5.16 -39.11
C LEU A 508 -10.78 -6.55 -38.69
N CYS A 509 -10.46 -6.73 -37.40
CA CYS A 509 -9.90 -7.97 -36.84
C CYS A 509 -10.95 -8.99 -36.35
N GLN A 510 -12.23 -8.80 -36.68
CA GLN A 510 -13.32 -9.69 -36.24
C GLN A 510 -13.11 -11.17 -36.60
N LYS A 511 -12.45 -11.45 -37.73
CA LYS A 511 -12.12 -12.81 -38.17
C LYS A 511 -11.15 -13.50 -37.21
N GLN A 512 -10.05 -12.83 -36.88
CA GLN A 512 -9.00 -13.31 -35.97
C GLN A 512 -9.57 -13.51 -34.55
N VAL A 513 -10.35 -12.54 -34.07
CA VAL A 513 -11.04 -12.60 -32.76
C VAL A 513 -11.99 -13.81 -32.70
N GLN A 514 -12.75 -14.07 -33.77
CA GLN A 514 -13.63 -15.24 -33.82
C GLN A 514 -12.84 -16.56 -33.84
N THR A 515 -11.73 -16.67 -34.59
CA THR A 515 -10.89 -17.88 -34.56
C THR A 515 -10.26 -18.17 -33.19
N PHE A 516 -9.80 -17.14 -32.46
CA PHE A 516 -9.30 -17.30 -31.09
C PHE A 516 -10.41 -17.76 -30.13
N LYS A 517 -11.58 -17.13 -30.23
CA LYS A 517 -12.77 -17.48 -29.44
C LYS A 517 -13.23 -18.93 -29.68
N ASP A 518 -13.20 -19.40 -30.92
CA ASP A 518 -13.57 -20.77 -31.25
C ASP A 518 -12.56 -21.79 -30.68
N CYS A 519 -11.25 -21.50 -30.73
CA CYS A 519 -10.22 -22.30 -30.06
C CYS A 519 -10.44 -22.36 -28.54
N MET A 520 -10.60 -21.21 -27.87
CA MET A 520 -10.83 -21.16 -26.43
C MET A 520 -12.12 -21.89 -26.02
N SER A 521 -13.16 -21.86 -26.87
CA SER A 521 -14.40 -22.60 -26.64
C SER A 521 -14.25 -24.13 -26.76
N SER A 522 -13.31 -24.62 -27.57
CA SER A 522 -13.06 -26.06 -27.72
C SER A 522 -12.25 -26.60 -26.55
N PHE A 523 -11.22 -25.87 -26.11
CA PHE A 523 -10.45 -26.15 -24.90
C PHE A 523 -11.34 -26.24 -23.66
N GLN A 524 -12.25 -25.27 -23.46
CA GLN A 524 -13.20 -25.28 -22.34
C GLN A 524 -14.13 -26.52 -22.36
N ARG A 525 -14.59 -26.96 -23.54
CA ARG A 525 -15.39 -28.17 -23.69
C ARG A 525 -14.59 -29.43 -23.35
N ALA A 526 -13.40 -29.59 -23.91
CA ALA A 526 -12.52 -30.73 -23.64
C ALA A 526 -12.18 -30.85 -22.14
N ARG A 527 -11.84 -29.73 -21.49
CA ARG A 527 -11.56 -29.70 -20.04
C ARG A 527 -12.77 -30.07 -19.18
N LYS A 528 -13.99 -29.66 -19.59
CA LYS A 528 -15.23 -30.05 -18.90
C LYS A 528 -15.50 -31.55 -19.02
N GLU A 529 -15.29 -32.14 -20.19
CA GLU A 529 -15.43 -33.59 -20.39
C GLU A 529 -14.40 -34.38 -19.58
N GLN A 530 -13.16 -33.92 -19.49
CA GLN A 530 -12.13 -34.54 -18.65
C GLN A 530 -12.56 -34.54 -17.16
N LEU A 531 -13.04 -33.41 -16.65
CA LEU A 531 -13.53 -33.31 -15.27
C LEU A 531 -14.71 -34.27 -15.00
N GLN A 532 -15.64 -34.38 -15.95
CA GLN A 532 -16.76 -35.35 -15.85
C GLN A 532 -16.29 -36.80 -15.88
N LYS A 533 -15.22 -37.13 -16.62
CA LYS A 533 -14.59 -38.46 -16.69
C LYS A 533 -13.75 -38.79 -15.44
N GLN A 534 -13.33 -37.80 -14.65
CA GLN A 534 -12.73 -38.01 -13.33
C GLN A 534 -13.83 -38.26 -12.29
N LEU A 535 -14.83 -37.37 -12.20
CA LEU A 535 -15.96 -37.50 -11.26
C LEU A 535 -16.68 -38.86 -11.38
N SER A 536 -16.85 -39.40 -12.60
CA SER A 536 -17.45 -40.72 -12.79
C SER A 536 -16.54 -41.90 -12.39
N LYS A 537 -15.21 -41.76 -12.48
CA LYS A 537 -14.24 -42.73 -11.95
C LYS A 537 -14.23 -42.71 -10.42
N ASP A 538 -14.17 -41.54 -9.82
CA ASP A 538 -14.08 -41.37 -8.37
C ASP A 538 -15.35 -41.93 -7.69
N THR A 539 -16.52 -41.72 -8.32
CA THR A 539 -17.79 -42.34 -7.92
C THR A 539 -17.71 -43.88 -7.95
N GLN A 540 -17.11 -44.47 -8.99
CA GLN A 540 -16.99 -45.93 -9.12
C GLN A 540 -16.02 -46.56 -8.10
N THR A 541 -14.89 -45.90 -7.79
CA THR A 541 -13.96 -46.38 -6.74
C THR A 541 -14.45 -46.16 -5.31
N SER A 542 -15.53 -45.39 -5.11
CA SER A 542 -16.19 -45.24 -3.80
C SER A 542 -17.31 -46.26 -3.54
N THR A 543 -17.53 -47.20 -4.47
CA THR A 543 -18.61 -48.21 -4.42
C THR A 543 -18.13 -49.67 -4.61
N SER A 544 -16.83 -49.92 -4.41
CA SER A 544 -16.17 -51.22 -4.59
C SER A 544 -15.42 -51.67 -3.33
#